data_AF-A0A2A4Y3Y1-F1
#
_entry.id   AF-A0A2A4Y3Y1-F1
#
_cell.length_a   1.000
_cell.length_b   1.000
_cell.length_c   1.000
_cell.angle_alpha   90.00
_cell.angle_beta   90.00
_cell.angle_gamma   90.00
#
_symmetry.space_group_name_H-M   'P 1'
#
loop_
_entity.id
_entity.type
_entity.pdbx_description
1 polymer ?
#
loop_
_entity_poly.entity_id
_entity_poly.type
_entity_poly.pdbx_seq_one_letter_code
_entity_poly.pdbx_strand_id
1 'polypeptide(L)'
;MIHRLAEALGVNAEDLLCSGVVDEEEKPFPSQIADRFNVRLPDEMRDRITVAAKANSRTMNAEIVYRLEESFKAAQPKDEELKRLYLRVIYLLNKQKLSKAEATELKNAETAIQVLEKSKST
;
A
#
# COMPACT_ATOMS: atom_id res chain seq x y z
N MET A 1 -29.05 17.36 41.70
CA MET A 1 -27.80 17.12 42.47
C MET A 1 -26.65 17.99 41.95
N ILE A 2 -26.45 18.08 40.63
CA ILE A 2 -25.40 18.88 39.98
C ILE A 2 -25.55 20.39 40.23
N HIS A 3 -26.77 20.95 40.19
CA HIS A 3 -27.01 22.38 40.45
C HIS A 3 -26.55 22.86 41.84
N ARG A 4 -26.71 22.03 42.89
CA ARG A 4 -26.30 22.39 44.27
C ARG A 4 -24.77 22.42 44.45
N LEU A 5 -24.04 21.67 43.64
CA LEU A 5 -22.57 21.63 43.64
C LEU A 5 -21.97 22.82 42.88
N ALA A 6 -22.60 23.21 41.76
CA ALA A 6 -22.18 24.37 40.96
C ALA A 6 -22.29 25.69 41.75
N GLU A 7 -23.38 25.85 42.51
CA GLU A 7 -23.63 27.05 43.32
C GLU A 7 -22.62 27.23 44.46
N ALA A 8 -22.13 26.13 45.06
CA ALA A 8 -21.14 26.15 46.14
C ALA A 8 -19.71 26.50 45.68
N LEU A 9 -19.41 26.30 44.39
CA LEU A 9 -18.08 26.55 43.82
C LEU A 9 -18.03 27.83 42.98
N GLY A 10 -19.16 28.55 42.83
CA GLY A 10 -19.24 29.80 42.08
C GLY A 10 -18.96 29.65 40.58
N VAL A 11 -19.06 28.44 40.04
CA VAL A 11 -18.84 28.11 38.62
C VAL A 11 -20.15 27.68 37.96
N ASN A 12 -20.34 28.10 36.71
CA ASN A 12 -21.51 27.70 35.93
C ASN A 12 -21.48 26.18 35.68
N ALA A 13 -22.63 25.53 35.81
CA ALA A 13 -22.73 24.07 35.66
C ALA A 13 -22.30 23.57 34.26
N GLU A 14 -22.34 24.44 33.25
CA GLU A 14 -21.88 24.17 31.88
C GLU A 14 -20.35 24.04 31.78
N ASP A 15 -19.59 24.78 32.59
CA ASP A 15 -18.12 24.72 32.59
C ASP A 15 -17.60 23.41 33.21
N LEU A 16 -18.38 22.80 34.11
CA LEU A 16 -18.04 21.51 34.74
C LEU A 16 -18.23 20.31 33.80
N LEU A 17 -19.01 20.47 32.72
CA LEU A 17 -19.26 19.43 31.73
C LEU A 17 -18.22 19.44 30.60
N CYS A 18 -17.46 20.52 30.46
CA CYS A 18 -16.49 20.71 29.37
C CYS A 18 -15.02 20.45 29.74
N SER A 19 -14.70 20.12 30.99
CA SER A 19 -13.31 19.88 31.43
C SER A 19 -12.76 18.48 31.09
N GLY A 20 -13.38 17.78 30.14
CA GLY A 20 -13.11 16.38 29.84
C GLY A 20 -12.99 16.01 28.37
N VAL A 21 -12.65 16.96 27.48
CA VAL A 21 -12.28 16.62 26.10
C VAL A 21 -10.81 16.98 25.92
N VAL A 22 -9.97 16.00 26.17
CA VAL A 22 -8.61 15.98 25.61
C VAL A 22 -8.77 16.08 24.10
N ASP A 23 -8.17 17.12 23.51
CA ASP A 23 -8.07 17.30 22.06
C ASP A 23 -7.31 16.10 21.46
N GLU A 24 -8.02 15.02 21.12
CA GLU A 24 -7.50 14.01 20.22
C GLU A 24 -7.38 14.68 18.85
N GLU A 25 -6.15 14.92 18.39
CA GLU A 25 -5.86 15.39 17.04
C GLU A 25 -6.58 14.49 16.00
N GLU A 26 -7.72 14.95 15.49
CA GLU A 26 -8.47 14.27 14.44
C GLU A 26 -7.56 14.10 13.22
N LYS A 27 -7.15 12.85 12.94
CA LYS A 27 -6.37 12.56 11.73
C LYS A 27 -7.23 12.86 10.49
N PRO A 28 -6.79 13.75 9.59
CA PRO A 28 -7.59 14.13 8.45
C PRO A 28 -7.84 12.94 7.52
N PHE A 29 -9.05 12.87 6.98
CA PHE A 29 -9.42 11.84 6.01
C PHE A 29 -8.55 11.95 4.75
N PRO A 30 -8.21 10.84 4.06
CA PRO A 30 -7.38 10.89 2.86
C PRO A 30 -7.91 11.84 1.76
N SER A 31 -9.22 12.03 1.68
CA SER A 31 -9.88 12.98 0.77
C SER A 31 -9.71 14.45 1.14
N GLN A 32 -9.35 14.75 2.39
CA GLN A 32 -9.05 16.11 2.86
C GLN A 32 -7.61 16.52 2.53
N ILE A 33 -6.69 15.55 2.46
CA ILE A 33 -5.27 15.77 2.15
C ILE A 33 -5.03 15.80 0.63
N ALA A 34 -5.88 15.12 -0.15
CA ALA A 34 -5.71 15.02 -1.60
C ALA A 34 -5.89 16.36 -2.34
N ASP A 35 -4.99 16.63 -3.30
CA ASP A 35 -5.05 17.81 -4.17
C ASP A 35 -6.35 17.82 -5.00
N ARG A 36 -6.97 19.00 -5.08
CA ARG A 36 -8.23 19.21 -5.81
C ARG A 36 -7.95 19.98 -7.09
N PHE A 37 -8.26 19.37 -8.23
CA PHE A 37 -8.08 19.99 -9.54
C PHE A 37 -9.43 20.27 -10.21
N ASN A 38 -9.59 21.48 -10.75
CA ASN A 38 -10.81 21.86 -11.45
C ASN A 38 -10.66 21.56 -12.96
N VAL A 39 -11.32 20.49 -13.43
CA VAL A 39 -11.31 20.09 -14.84
C VAL A 39 -12.49 20.70 -15.57
N ARG A 40 -12.23 21.45 -16.64
CA ARG A 40 -13.26 21.91 -17.57
C ARG A 40 -13.52 20.82 -18.62
N LEU A 41 -14.69 20.22 -18.56
CA LEU A 41 -15.12 19.21 -19.53
C LEU A 41 -15.99 19.88 -20.60
N PRO A 42 -15.84 19.52 -21.88
CA PRO A 42 -16.77 19.95 -22.92
C PRO A 42 -18.16 19.35 -22.67
N ASP A 43 -19.17 19.97 -23.28
CA ASP A 43 -20.55 19.47 -23.25
C ASP A 43 -20.60 18.00 -23.68
N GLU A 44 -21.53 17.22 -23.11
CA GLU A 44 -21.66 15.76 -23.25
C GLU A 44 -20.58 14.89 -22.57
N MET A 45 -19.35 15.38 -22.34
CA MET A 45 -18.29 14.54 -21.75
C MET A 45 -18.56 14.19 -20.29
N ARG A 46 -19.13 15.13 -19.53
CA ARG A 46 -19.52 14.91 -18.13
C ARG A 46 -20.56 13.79 -17.99
N ASP A 47 -21.55 13.76 -18.87
CA ASP A 47 -22.62 12.76 -18.82
C ASP A 47 -22.10 11.38 -19.20
N ARG A 48 -21.21 11.31 -20.20
CA ARG A 48 -20.52 10.07 -20.56
C ARG A 48 -19.73 9.48 -19.38
N ILE A 49 -18.99 10.31 -18.64
CA ILE A 49 -18.25 9.86 -17.46
C ILE A 49 -19.22 9.42 -16.35
N THR A 50 -20.33 10.14 -16.16
CA THR A 50 -21.36 9.79 -15.17
C THR A 50 -21.96 8.41 -15.45
N VAL A 51 -22.31 8.13 -16.69
CA VAL A 51 -22.86 6.83 -17.11
C VAL A 51 -21.84 5.71 -16.92
N ALA A 52 -20.59 5.94 -17.32
CA ALA A 52 -19.51 4.95 -17.15
C ALA A 52 -19.23 4.65 -15.67
N ALA A 53 -19.19 5.68 -14.82
CA ALA A 53 -18.98 5.52 -13.38
C ALA A 53 -20.09 4.69 -12.74
N LYS A 54 -21.36 4.95 -13.09
CA LYS A 54 -22.51 4.16 -12.63
C LYS A 54 -22.43 2.70 -13.09
N ALA A 55 -22.08 2.47 -14.36
CA ALA A 55 -21.94 1.12 -14.91
C ALA A 55 -20.82 0.32 -14.22
N ASN A 56 -19.74 1.00 -13.80
CA ASN A 56 -18.59 0.39 -13.14
C ASN A 56 -18.69 0.39 -11.59
N SER A 57 -19.81 0.82 -11.00
CA SER A 57 -19.99 0.96 -9.55
C SER A 57 -18.90 1.83 -8.89
N ARG A 58 -18.49 2.91 -9.55
CA ARG A 58 -17.47 3.86 -9.09
C ARG A 58 -18.09 5.25 -8.92
N THR A 59 -17.49 6.07 -8.05
CA THR A 59 -17.77 7.51 -8.06
C THR A 59 -17.24 8.13 -9.35
N MET A 60 -17.76 9.29 -9.73
CA MET A 60 -17.27 10.02 -10.90
C MET A 60 -15.76 10.29 -10.80
N ASN A 61 -15.28 10.69 -9.62
CA ASN A 61 -13.85 10.91 -9.39
C ASN A 61 -13.03 9.61 -9.54
N ALA A 62 -13.52 8.50 -8.98
CA ALA A 62 -12.83 7.22 -9.10
C ALA A 62 -12.74 6.73 -10.56
N GLU A 63 -13.77 6.96 -11.37
CA GLU A 63 -13.74 6.62 -12.80
C GLU A 63 -12.77 7.53 -13.59
N ILE A 64 -12.70 8.82 -13.25
CA ILE A 64 -11.72 9.75 -13.85
C ILE A 64 -10.30 9.29 -13.54
N VAL A 65 -9.99 9.04 -12.27
CA VAL A 65 -8.68 8.57 -11.83
C VAL A 65 -8.31 7.26 -12.54
N TYR A 66 -9.22 6.29 -12.56
CA TYR A 66 -9.00 5.01 -13.24
C TYR A 66 -8.62 5.19 -14.72
N ARG A 67 -9.36 6.02 -15.46
CA ARG A 67 -9.07 6.27 -16.88
C ARG A 67 -7.74 6.96 -17.10
N LEU A 68 -7.36 7.89 -16.22
CA LEU A 68 -6.06 8.54 -16.27
C LEU A 68 -4.93 7.54 -16.01
N GLU A 69 -5.05 6.70 -14.98
CA GLU A 69 -4.07 5.64 -14.70
C GLU A 69 -3.89 4.69 -15.89
N GLU A 70 -4.98 4.23 -16.49
CA GLU A 70 -4.93 3.36 -17.67
C GLU A 70 -4.27 4.06 -18.86
N SER A 71 -4.48 5.37 -19.04
CA SER A 71 -3.82 6.13 -20.10
C SER A 71 -2.30 6.20 -19.89
N PHE A 72 -1.83 6.32 -18.64
CA PHE A 72 -0.40 6.32 -18.33
C PHE A 72 0.22 4.92 -18.47
N LYS A 73 -0.51 3.85 -18.12
CA LYS A 73 -0.06 2.47 -18.35
C LYS A 73 0.06 2.15 -19.84
N ALA A 74 -0.91 2.57 -20.64
CA ALA A 74 -0.87 2.40 -22.09
C ALA A 74 0.27 3.19 -22.75
N ALA A 75 0.66 4.32 -22.15
CA ALA A 75 1.79 5.12 -22.59
C ALA A 75 3.16 4.60 -22.12
N GLN A 76 3.22 3.65 -21.19
CA GLN A 76 4.49 3.01 -20.86
C GLN A 76 4.96 2.19 -22.05
N PRO A 77 6.25 2.30 -22.45
CA PRO A 77 6.79 1.44 -23.49
C PRO A 77 6.67 0.00 -22.99
N LYS A 78 5.87 -0.81 -23.71
CA LYS A 78 5.68 -2.25 -23.45
C LYS A 78 7.01 -2.99 -23.31
N ASP A 79 8.06 -2.44 -23.91
CA ASP A 79 9.43 -2.91 -23.84
C ASP A 79 9.97 -2.98 -22.41
N GLU A 80 9.62 -2.06 -21.50
CA GLU A 80 10.11 -2.11 -20.12
C GLU A 80 9.39 -3.19 -19.28
N GLU A 81 8.10 -3.44 -19.53
CA GLU A 81 7.40 -4.55 -18.89
C GLU A 81 7.92 -5.91 -19.40
N LEU A 82 8.14 -6.02 -20.71
CA LEU A 82 8.74 -7.20 -21.33
C LEU A 82 10.17 -7.44 -20.80
N LYS A 83 10.97 -6.39 -20.66
CA LYS A 83 12.33 -6.45 -20.10
C LYS A 83 12.32 -6.87 -18.63
N ARG A 84 11.40 -6.35 -17.81
CA ARG A 84 11.22 -6.79 -16.41
C ARG A 84 10.87 -8.27 -16.34
N LEU A 85 9.93 -8.73 -17.17
CA LEU A 85 9.53 -10.13 -17.21
C LEU A 85 10.69 -11.03 -17.66
N TYR A 86 11.42 -10.62 -18.71
CA TYR A 86 12.58 -11.34 -19.23
C TYR A 86 13.68 -11.49 -18.17
N LEU A 87 14.04 -10.40 -17.48
CA LEU A 87 15.02 -10.43 -16.38
C LEU A 87 14.56 -11.33 -15.23
N ARG A 88 13.26 -11.33 -14.91
CA ARG A 88 12.69 -12.20 -13.87
C ARG A 88 12.82 -13.68 -14.23
N VAL A 89 12.54 -14.04 -15.49
CA VAL A 89 12.68 -15.41 -15.97
C VAL A 89 14.14 -15.87 -15.89
N ILE A 90 15.08 -15.06 -16.36
CA ILE A 90 16.53 -15.37 -16.28
C ILE A 90 16.95 -15.61 -14.83
N TYR A 91 16.55 -14.72 -13.91
CA TYR A 91 16.87 -14.87 -12.49
C TYR A 91 16.37 -16.19 -11.91
N LEU A 92 15.12 -16.57 -12.21
CA LEU A 92 14.53 -17.82 -11.71
C LEU A 92 15.21 -19.06 -12.29
N LEU A 93 15.55 -19.03 -13.59
CA LEU A 93 16.26 -20.13 -14.25
C LEU A 93 17.67 -20.32 -13.66
N ASN A 94 18.38 -19.23 -13.40
CA ASN A 94 19.70 -19.29 -12.77
C ASN A 94 19.60 -19.78 -11.31
N LYS A 95 18.59 -19.34 -10.55
CA LYS A 95 18.35 -19.82 -9.19
C LYS A 95 18.06 -21.34 -9.14
N GLN A 96 17.34 -21.87 -10.12
CA GLN A 96 17.09 -23.32 -10.19
C GLN A 96 18.35 -24.12 -10.53
N LYS A 97 19.26 -23.57 -11.37
CA LYS A 97 20.53 -24.23 -11.71
C LYS A 97 21.46 -24.37 -10.50
N LEU A 98 21.51 -23.39 -9.60
CA LEU A 98 22.27 -23.49 -8.34
C LEU A 98 21.75 -24.57 -7.38
N SER A 99 20.48 -24.99 -7.46
CA SER A 99 19.84 -25.76 -6.38
C SER A 99 20.06 -27.29 -6.43
N LYS A 100 20.56 -27.87 -7.52
CA LYS A 100 20.67 -29.34 -7.67
C LYS A 100 22.10 -29.88 -7.68
N ALA A 101 23.04 -29.18 -8.32
CA ALA A 101 24.43 -29.62 -8.42
C ALA A 101 25.23 -29.23 -7.17
N GLU A 102 25.21 -27.94 -6.80
CA GLU A 102 26.05 -27.39 -5.74
C GLU A 102 25.64 -27.87 -4.34
N ALA A 103 24.34 -28.10 -4.09
CA ALA A 103 23.85 -28.63 -2.81
C ALA A 103 24.32 -30.07 -2.53
N THR A 104 24.52 -30.87 -3.59
CA THR A 104 25.01 -32.25 -3.46
C THR A 104 26.53 -32.26 -3.27
N GLU A 105 27.24 -31.38 -3.98
CA GLU A 105 28.69 -31.20 -3.84
C GLU A 105 29.06 -30.65 -2.45
N LEU A 106 28.31 -29.69 -1.90
CA LEU A 106 28.49 -29.18 -0.55
C LEU A 106 28.31 -30.27 0.50
N LYS A 107 27.26 -31.08 0.37
CA LYS A 107 26.97 -32.18 1.31
C LYS A 107 28.05 -33.26 1.25
N ASN A 108 28.58 -33.55 0.06
CA ASN A 108 29.68 -34.48 -0.13
C ASN A 108 31.00 -33.93 0.46
N ALA A 109 31.27 -32.63 0.29
CA ALA A 109 32.44 -31.95 0.86
C ALA A 109 32.39 -31.91 2.40
N GLU A 110 31.23 -31.62 2.99
CA GLU A 110 31.01 -31.66 4.44
C GLU A 110 31.28 -33.06 5.01
N THR A 111 30.78 -34.09 4.33
CA THR A 111 30.99 -35.48 4.74
C THR A 111 32.48 -35.86 4.67
N ALA A 112 33.19 -35.42 3.63
CA ALA A 112 34.62 -35.68 3.48
C ALA A 112 35.46 -35.00 4.58
N ILE A 113 35.12 -33.76 4.95
CA ILE A 113 35.81 -33.03 6.03
C ILE A 113 35.62 -33.75 7.37
N GLN A 114 34.40 -34.19 7.70
CA GLN A 114 34.13 -34.93 8.93
C GLN A 114 34.89 -36.26 9.03
N VAL A 115 35.05 -36.97 7.92
CA VAL A 115 35.85 -38.21 7.88
C VAL A 115 37.32 -37.91 8.17
N LEU A 116 37.87 -36.85 7.56
CA LEU A 116 39.24 -36.42 7.78
C LEU A 116 39.48 -35.97 9.22
N GLU A 117 38.54 -35.24 9.83
CA GLU A 117 38.63 -34.82 11.23
C GLU A 117 38.62 -36.01 12.21
N LYS A 118 37.78 -37.03 11.97
CA LYS A 118 37.75 -38.24 12.79
C LYS A 118 39.05 -39.06 12.69
N SER A 119 39.65 -39.13 11.49
CA SER A 119 40.92 -39.83 11.29
C SER A 119 42.13 -39.16 11.95
N LYS A 120 42.05 -37.87 12.28
CA LYS A 120 43.11 -37.12 12.98
C LYS A 120 43.05 -37.24 14.51
N SER A 121 41.99 -37.80 15.06
CA SER A 121 41.76 -37.96 16.51
C SER A 121 42.05 -39.39 17.03
N THR A 122 42.56 -40.28 16.19
CA THR A 122 42.96 -41.66 16.54
C THR A 122 44.46 -41.78 16.37
#